data_AF-A0A4Q5YE24-F1
#
_entry.id   AF-A0A4Q5YE24-F1
#
_cell.length_a   1.000
_cell.length_b   1.000
_cell.length_c   1.000
_cell.angle_alpha   90.00
_cell.angle_beta   90.00
_cell.angle_gamma   90.00
#
_symmetry.space_group_name_H-M   'P 1'
#
loop_
_entity.id
_entity.type
_entity.pdbx_description
1 polymer ?
#
loop_
_entity_poly.entity_id
_entity_poly.type
_entity_poly.pdbx_seq_one_letter_code
_entity_poly.pdbx_strand_id
1 'polypeptide(L)'
;MWQNTKITDLLGIGYPIMQGPFGGNLSSVELVAAVSNAGGLGGYGAYTLSPQEIVELNNKIKAATDVDHPVYKRRMPAYNQWLYKHYKFL
;
A
#
# COMPACT_ATOMS: atom_id res chain seq x y z
N MET A 1 -0.04 -21.28 -8.10
CA MET A 1 -1.12 -20.25 -8.06
C MET A 1 -0.53 -18.94 -8.52
N TRP A 2 -1.18 -18.25 -9.46
CA TRP A 2 -0.65 -17.05 -10.14
C TRP A 2 -0.37 -15.87 -9.18
N GLN A 3 -1.08 -15.81 -8.05
CA GLN A 3 -0.90 -14.75 -7.06
C GLN A 3 0.30 -14.90 -6.11
N ASN A 4 1.00 -16.05 -6.11
CA ASN A 4 2.15 -16.26 -5.22
C ASN A 4 3.46 -16.19 -6.00
N THR A 5 4.08 -15.01 -6.00
CA THR A 5 5.31 -14.73 -6.76
C THR A 5 6.33 -13.99 -5.90
N LYS A 6 7.59 -13.93 -6.37
CA LYS A 6 8.66 -13.17 -5.70
C LYS A 6 8.29 -11.71 -5.44
N ILE A 7 7.48 -11.09 -6.32
CA ILE A 7 7.05 -9.69 -6.15
C ILE A 7 6.11 -9.53 -4.95
N THR A 8 5.21 -10.50 -4.75
CA THR A 8 4.26 -10.45 -3.64
C THR A 8 4.94 -10.65 -2.29
N ASP A 9 6.02 -11.44 -2.25
CA ASP A 9 6.85 -11.61 -1.06
C ASP A 9 7.70 -10.36 -0.78
N LEU A 10 8.34 -9.81 -1.81
CA LEU A 10 9.21 -8.64 -1.68
C LEU A 10 8.45 -7.39 -1.22
N LEU A 11 7.23 -7.19 -1.73
CA LEU A 11 6.41 -6.00 -1.46
C LEU A 11 5.38 -6.20 -0.35
N GLY A 12 5.22 -7.42 0.17
CA GLY A 12 4.23 -7.73 1.21
C GLY A 12 2.76 -7.63 0.76
N ILE A 13 2.49 -7.70 -0.55
CA ILE A 13 1.14 -7.59 -1.13
C ILE A 13 0.53 -8.96 -1.44
N GLY A 14 -0.77 -9.00 -1.73
CA GLY A 14 -1.54 -10.23 -1.90
C GLY A 14 -1.55 -10.75 -3.32
N TYR A 15 -1.58 -9.81 -4.25
CA TYR A 15 -1.65 -10.07 -5.69
C TYR A 15 -0.51 -9.34 -6.41
N PRO A 16 0.10 -9.95 -7.44
CA PRO A 16 1.11 -9.30 -8.27
C PRO A 16 0.46 -8.32 -9.26
N ILE A 17 -0.45 -7.47 -8.76
CA ILE A 17 -1.23 -6.51 -9.52
C ILE A 17 -0.87 -5.12 -9.01
N MET A 18 -0.50 -4.25 -9.94
CA MET A 18 -0.21 -2.85 -9.68
C MET A 18 -1.16 -1.98 -10.49
N GLN A 19 -1.78 -0.99 -9.85
CA GLN A 19 -2.50 0.05 -10.56
C GLN A 19 -1.50 1.12 -11.01
N GLY A 20 -1.44 1.35 -12.32
CA GLY A 20 -0.56 2.36 -12.90
C GLY A 20 -0.99 3.78 -12.54
N PRO A 21 -0.06 4.68 -12.13
CA PRO A 21 -0.39 6.04 -11.75
C PRO A 21 -0.98 6.84 -12.92
N PHE A 22 -1.95 7.71 -12.64
CA PHE A 22 -2.62 8.53 -13.65
C PHE A 22 -2.23 10.01 -13.51
N GLY A 23 -2.03 10.68 -14.64
CA GLY A 23 -1.85 12.14 -14.68
C GLY A 23 -3.15 12.91 -14.87
N GLY A 24 -3.05 14.24 -14.97
CA GLY A 24 -4.19 15.10 -15.26
C GLY A 24 -5.30 15.08 -14.19
N ASN A 25 -4.92 15.00 -12.90
CA ASN A 25 -5.83 14.94 -11.75
C ASN A 25 -6.77 13.71 -11.72
N LEU A 26 -6.43 12.64 -12.42
CA LEU A 26 -7.20 11.38 -12.40
C LEU A 26 -6.75 10.41 -11.29
N SER A 27 -5.56 10.59 -10.73
CA SER A 27 -5.16 9.88 -9.51
C SER A 27 -5.88 10.46 -8.29
N SER A 28 -6.39 9.58 -7.42
CA SER A 28 -7.02 9.96 -6.15
C SER A 28 -6.51 9.11 -4.99
N VAL A 29 -6.65 9.63 -3.78
CA VAL A 29 -6.30 8.91 -2.54
C VAL A 29 -7.16 7.65 -2.42
N GLU A 30 -8.44 7.76 -2.75
CA GLU A 30 -9.43 6.70 -2.66
C GLU A 30 -9.08 5.54 -3.59
N LEU A 31 -8.62 5.82 -4.82
CA LEU A 31 -8.23 4.78 -5.76
C LEU A 31 -6.99 4.01 -5.28
N VAL A 32 -5.97 4.72 -4.83
CA VAL A 32 -4.73 4.13 -4.32
C VAL A 32 -5.02 3.26 -3.10
N ALA A 33 -5.81 3.79 -2.16
CA ALA A 33 -6.23 3.07 -0.97
C ALA A 33 -7.08 1.84 -1.32
N ALA A 34 -8.06 1.95 -2.22
CA ALA A 34 -8.91 0.83 -2.61
C ALA A 34 -8.11 -0.35 -3.20
N VAL A 35 -7.15 -0.07 -4.09
CA VAL A 35 -6.28 -1.10 -4.67
C VAL A 35 -5.39 -1.74 -3.60
N SER A 36 -4.83 -0.92 -2.69
CA SER A 36 -3.95 -1.40 -1.62
C SER A 36 -4.73 -2.26 -0.61
N ASN A 37 -5.92 -1.81 -0.22
CA ASN A 37 -6.83 -2.53 0.69
C ASN A 37 -7.34 -3.84 0.08
N ALA A 38 -7.46 -3.92 -1.25
CA ALA A 38 -7.77 -5.16 -1.96
C ALA A 38 -6.56 -6.12 -2.07
N GLY A 39 -5.37 -5.72 -1.60
CA GLY A 39 -4.14 -6.53 -1.63
C GLY A 39 -3.29 -6.37 -2.88
N GLY A 40 -3.54 -5.37 -3.73
CA GLY A 40 -2.64 -4.96 -4.81
C GLY A 40 -1.68 -3.86 -4.38
N LEU A 41 -0.96 -3.27 -5.34
CA LEU A 41 -0.14 -2.07 -5.14
C LEU A 41 -0.80 -0.86 -5.82
N GLY A 42 -1.31 0.09 -5.04
CA GLY A 42 -1.86 1.35 -5.56
C GLY A 42 -0.78 2.33 -6.00
N GLY A 43 -1.07 3.14 -7.03
CA GLY A 43 -0.13 4.11 -7.62
C GLY A 43 -0.74 5.49 -7.83
N TYR A 44 -0.03 6.54 -7.37
CA TYR A 44 -0.45 7.93 -7.53
C TYR A 44 0.48 8.70 -8.48
N GLY A 45 -0.09 9.43 -9.45
CA GLY A 45 0.65 10.33 -10.32
C GLY A 45 0.98 11.66 -9.63
N ALA A 46 2.16 11.75 -9.01
CA ALA A 46 2.57 12.91 -8.20
C ALA A 46 3.48 13.91 -8.94
N TYR A 47 3.66 13.77 -10.26
CA TYR A 47 4.67 14.53 -11.03
C TYR A 47 4.43 16.05 -11.07
N THR A 48 3.23 16.52 -10.75
CA THR A 48 2.89 17.95 -10.69
C THR A 48 2.96 18.54 -9.28
N LEU A 49 3.23 17.71 -8.27
CA LEU A 49 3.18 18.12 -6.86
C LEU A 49 4.54 18.63 -6.38
N SER A 50 4.52 19.64 -5.52
CA SER A 50 5.68 20.06 -4.74
C SER A 50 6.07 18.99 -3.71
N PRO A 51 7.30 19.04 -3.16
CA PRO A 51 7.74 18.11 -2.13
C PRO A 51 6.80 18.07 -0.91
N GLN A 52 6.30 19.23 -0.46
CA GLN A 52 5.38 19.33 0.66
C GLN A 52 4.04 18.67 0.36
N GLU A 53 3.48 18.90 -0.83
CA GLU A 53 2.23 18.26 -1.27
C GLU A 53 2.38 16.74 -1.38
N ILE A 54 3.55 16.23 -1.79
CA ILE A 54 3.84 14.79 -1.81
C ILE A 54 3.80 14.21 -0.38
N VAL A 55 4.37 14.90 0.60
CA VAL A 55 4.34 14.47 2.01
C VAL A 55 2.90 14.43 2.55
N GLU A 56 2.13 15.49 2.29
CA GLU A 56 0.72 15.55 2.70
C GLU A 56 -0.13 14.47 2.03
N LEU A 57 0.06 14.26 0.73
CA LEU A 57 -0.59 13.20 -0.04
C LEU A 57 -0.27 11.81 0.55
N ASN A 58 1.00 11.54 0.83
CA ASN A 58 1.42 10.27 1.44
C ASN A 58 0.73 10.05 2.79
N ASN A 59 0.58 11.08 3.61
CA ASN A 59 -0.13 10.98 4.89
C ASN A 59 -1.62 10.66 4.68
N LYS A 60 -2.28 11.27 3.68
CA LYS A 60 -3.67 10.97 3.32
C LYS A 60 -3.83 9.53 2.83
N ILE A 61 -2.94 9.05 1.97
CA ILE A 61 -2.94 7.66 1.47
C ILE A 61 -2.78 6.68 2.64
N LYS A 62 -1.83 6.93 3.54
CA LYS A 62 -1.63 6.09 4.74
C LYS A 62 -2.88 6.04 5.61
N ALA A 63 -3.52 7.19 5.86
CA ALA A 63 -4.73 7.25 6.68
C ALA A 63 -5.93 6.52 6.03
N ALA A 64 -5.99 6.45 4.70
CA ALA A 64 -7.05 5.76 3.96
C ALA A 64 -6.76 4.27 3.71
N THR A 65 -5.53 3.81 3.93
CA THR A 65 -5.10 2.43 3.67
C THR A 65 -5.19 1.60 4.95
N ASP A 66 -5.93 0.49 4.89
CA ASP A 66 -6.05 -0.46 5.96
C ASP A 66 -4.82 -1.37 6.05
N VAL A 67 -3.92 -1.04 6.97
CA VAL A 67 -2.72 -1.82 7.28
C VAL A 67 -3.01 -3.12 8.04
N ASP A 68 -4.24 -3.29 8.54
CA ASP A 68 -4.68 -4.50 9.26
C ASP A 68 -5.14 -5.63 8.32
N HIS A 69 -5.12 -5.40 7.00
CA HIS A 69 -5.57 -6.36 6.00
C HIS A 69 -4.83 -7.72 6.15
N PRO A 70 -5.55 -8.87 6.15
CA PRO A 70 -4.98 -10.19 6.47
C PRO A 70 -3.78 -10.61 5.62
N VAL A 71 -3.69 -10.10 4.39
CA VAL A 71 -2.56 -10.34 3.50
C VAL A 71 -1.26 -9.72 4.05
N TYR A 72 -1.30 -8.46 4.52
CA TYR A 72 -0.13 -7.80 5.09
C TYR A 72 0.33 -8.56 6.33
N LYS A 73 -0.61 -8.96 7.20
CA LYS A 73 -0.31 -9.78 8.38
C LYS A 73 0.31 -11.13 8.03
N ARG A 74 -0.20 -11.80 6.99
CA ARG A 74 0.31 -13.11 6.56
C ARG A 74 1.70 -13.05 5.93
N ARG A 75 2.01 -11.96 5.20
CA ARG A 75 3.30 -11.79 4.53
C ARG A 75 4.33 -10.98 5.32
N MET A 76 3.95 -10.40 6.46
CA MET A 76 4.90 -9.80 7.39
C MET A 76 5.99 -10.81 7.78
N PRO A 77 7.28 -10.45 7.74
CA PRO A 77 8.33 -11.27 8.30
C PRO A 77 8.01 -11.61 9.76
N ALA A 78 8.39 -12.81 10.23
CA ALA A 78 8.04 -13.29 11.57
C ALA A 78 8.42 -12.30 12.70
N TYR A 79 9.52 -11.56 12.53
CA TYR A 79 9.93 -10.50 13.45
C TYR A 79 8.91 -9.33 13.52
N ASN A 80 8.36 -8.91 12.38
CA ASN A 80 7.36 -7.84 12.32
C ASN A 80 6.01 -8.31 12.86
N GLN A 81 5.65 -9.59 12.69
CA GLN A 81 4.44 -10.16 13.32
C GLN A 81 4.54 -10.15 14.85
N TRP A 82 5.70 -10.50 15.41
CA TRP A 82 5.94 -10.46 16.85
C TRP A 82 5.80 -9.04 17.39
N LEU A 83 6.42 -8.06 16.72
CA LEU A 83 6.32 -6.65 17.07
C LEU A 83 4.88 -6.14 17.01
N TYR A 84 4.14 -6.45 15.94
CA TYR A 84 2.74 -6.03 15.79
C TYR A 84 1.84 -6.58 16.90
N LYS A 85 2.01 -7.87 17.24
CA LYS A 85 1.21 -8.57 18.25
C LYS A 85 1.46 -8.05 19.68
N HIS A 86 2.69 -7.64 19.99
CA HIS A 86 3.08 -7.28 21.36
C HIS A 86 3.22 -5.78 21.60
N TYR A 87 3.40 -4.99 20.53
CA TYR A 87 3.67 -3.57 20.65
C TYR A 87 2.67 -2.68 19.92
N LYS A 88 1.68 -3.24 19.19
CA LYS A 88 0.66 -2.50 18.41
C LYS A 88 1.22 -1.15 17.94
N PHE A 89 2.11 -1.19 16.96
CA PHE A 89 2.72 0.04 16.47
C PHE A 89 1.61 1.01 16.06
N LEU A 90 1.67 2.20 16.67
CA LEU A 90 0.89 3.42 16.48
C LEU A 90 0.13 3.52 15.15
#